data_AF-A0A6M6JC79-F1
#
_entry.id   AF-A0A6M6JC79-F1
#
_cell.length_a   1.000
_cell.length_b   1.000
_cell.length_c   1.000
_cell.angle_alpha   90.00
_cell.angle_beta   90.00
_cell.angle_gamma   90.00
#
_symmetry.space_group_name_H-M   'P 1'
#
loop_
_entity.id
_entity.type
_entity.pdbx_description
1 polymer ?
#
loop_
_entity_poly.entity_id
_entity_poly.type
_entity_poly.pdbx_seq_one_letter_code
_entity_poly.pdbx_strand_id
1 'polypeptide(L)'
;MDITWTLGVLGAGVENVLPLAGGAAATRAEAVEAASDALVVAAMDRGRQEYRVCVADTLIGVVPGLTEQGDVDLFGLAETLPRITSNDR
;
A
#
# COMPACT_ATOMS: atom_id res chain seq x y z
N MET A 1 -18.41 10.41 -8.24
CA MET A 1 -17.13 11.03 -7.89
C MET A 1 -16.18 9.88 -7.68
N ASP A 2 -15.10 9.82 -8.47
CA ASP A 2 -14.16 8.71 -8.40
C ASP A 2 -13.28 8.84 -7.15
N ILE A 3 -12.88 7.69 -6.58
CA ILE A 3 -11.98 7.60 -5.45
C ILE A 3 -10.56 7.43 -5.98
N THR A 4 -9.70 8.41 -5.73
CA THR A 4 -8.30 8.36 -6.11
C THR A 4 -7.48 7.53 -5.13
N TRP A 5 -6.48 6.82 -5.64
CA TRP A 5 -5.49 6.15 -4.82
C TRP A 5 -4.08 6.38 -5.37
N THR A 6 -3.10 6.44 -4.48
CA THR A 6 -1.68 6.57 -4.83
C THR A 6 -0.83 5.65 -3.96
N LEU A 7 0.25 5.13 -4.53
CA LEU A 7 1.28 4.38 -3.85
C LEU A 7 2.62 5.07 -4.10
N GLY A 8 3.39 5.25 -3.04
CA GLY A 8 4.78 5.65 -3.09
C GLY A 8 5.64 4.88 -2.11
N VAL A 9 6.95 5.03 -2.24
CA VAL A 9 7.94 4.44 -1.34
C VAL A 9 8.83 5.53 -0.75
N LEU A 10 9.09 5.41 0.54
CA LEU A 10 10.12 6.18 1.23
C LEU A 10 11.37 5.30 1.27
N GLY A 11 12.31 5.59 0.37
CA GLY A 11 13.60 4.88 0.35
C GLY A 11 14.45 5.22 1.57
N ALA A 12 15.36 4.31 1.95
CA ALA A 12 16.31 4.58 3.02
C ALA A 12 17.16 5.82 2.68
N GLY A 13 17.23 6.78 3.61
CA GLY A 13 18.06 7.98 3.48
C GLY A 13 17.46 9.10 2.62
N VAL A 14 16.20 8.99 2.17
CA VAL A 14 15.46 10.08 1.53
C VAL A 14 14.25 10.48 2.37
N GLU A 15 13.99 11.79 2.46
CA GLU A 15 12.81 12.32 3.18
C GLU A 15 11.56 12.36 2.29
N ASN A 16 11.76 12.31 0.97
CA ASN A 16 10.69 12.44 -0.01
C ASN A 16 10.15 11.08 -0.44
N VAL A 17 8.82 11.00 -0.55
CA VAL A 17 8.11 9.85 -1.12
C VAL A 17 8.33 9.83 -2.63
N LEU A 18 8.82 8.71 -3.15
CA LEU A 18 8.90 8.46 -4.58
C LEU A 18 7.58 7.84 -5.05
N PRO A 19 6.87 8.44 -6.00
CA PRO A 19 5.64 7.88 -6.53
C PRO A 19 5.94 6.59 -7.30
N LEU A 20 5.13 5.55 -7.08
CA LEU A 20 5.25 4.25 -7.73
C LEU A 20 4.05 3.94 -8.63
N ALA A 21 2.84 4.14 -8.13
CA ALA A 21 1.61 3.85 -8.84
C ALA A 21 0.47 4.74 -8.34
N GLY A 22 -0.62 4.80 -9.10
CA GLY A 22 -1.84 5.47 -8.70
C GLY A 22 -2.93 5.32 -9.74
N GLY A 23 -4.15 5.65 -9.34
CA GLY A 23 -5.31 5.54 -10.20
C GLY A 23 -6.56 6.11 -9.55
N ALA A 24 -7.70 5.83 -10.19
CA ALA A 24 -9.01 6.17 -9.67
C ALA A 24 -9.94 4.96 -9.84
N ALA A 25 -10.89 4.80 -8.92
CA ALA A 25 -11.90 3.75 -8.97
C ALA A 25 -13.30 4.31 -8.63
N ALA A 26 -14.35 3.59 -9.01
CA ALA A 26 -15.72 4.06 -8.80
C ALA A 26 -16.14 3.96 -7.32
N THR A 27 -15.51 3.07 -6.55
CA THR A 27 -15.79 2.87 -5.13
C THR A 27 -14.52 2.85 -4.28
N ARG A 28 -14.68 3.09 -2.96
CA ARG A 28 -13.55 2.99 -2.01
C ARG A 28 -13.01 1.56 -1.93
N ALA A 29 -13.88 0.55 -2.01
CA ALA A 29 -13.46 -0.85 -1.97
C ALA A 29 -12.55 -1.20 -3.16
N GLU A 30 -12.95 -0.83 -4.38
CA GLU A 30 -12.12 -1.02 -5.59
C GLU A 30 -10.80 -0.23 -5.52
N ALA A 31 -10.82 0.99 -4.96
CA ALA A 31 -9.60 1.78 -4.79
C ALA A 31 -8.64 1.13 -3.78
N VAL A 32 -9.15 0.57 -2.69
CA VAL A 32 -8.37 -0.18 -1.69
C VAL A 32 -7.79 -1.45 -2.29
N GLU A 33 -8.58 -2.20 -3.06
CA GLU A 33 -8.13 -3.41 -3.76
C GLU A 33 -6.98 -3.08 -4.74
N ALA A 34 -7.19 -2.10 -5.62
CA ALA A 34 -6.17 -1.68 -6.58
C ALA A 34 -4.89 -1.15 -5.91
N ALA A 35 -5.02 -0.41 -4.82
CA ALA A 35 -3.88 0.07 -4.04
C ALA A 35 -3.14 -1.09 -3.33
N SER A 36 -3.87 -2.11 -2.86
CA SER A 36 -3.31 -3.31 -2.24
C SER A 36 -2.53 -4.14 -3.23
N ASP A 37 -3.08 -4.40 -4.41
CA ASP A 37 -2.40 -5.12 -5.48
C ASP A 37 -1.11 -4.40 -5.89
N ALA A 38 -1.18 -3.08 -6.08
CA ALA A 38 -0.01 -2.27 -6.41
C ALA A 38 1.07 -2.33 -5.31
N LEU A 39 0.66 -2.32 -4.04
CA LEU A 39 1.56 -2.41 -2.89
C LEU A 39 2.27 -3.78 -2.85
N VAL A 40 1.54 -4.88 -3.07
CA VAL A 40 2.12 -6.23 -3.13
C VAL A 40 3.15 -6.33 -4.25
N VAL A 41 2.81 -5.85 -5.45
CA VAL A 41 3.74 -5.83 -6.60
C VAL A 41 4.98 -4.99 -6.28
N ALA A 42 4.82 -3.83 -5.66
CA ALA A 42 5.95 -2.99 -5.28
C ALA A 42 6.86 -3.66 -4.24
N ALA A 43 6.27 -4.34 -3.24
CA ALA A 43 7.00 -5.07 -2.21
C ALA A 43 7.70 -6.32 -2.73
N MET A 44 7.12 -6.99 -3.74
CA MET A 44 7.79 -8.09 -4.45
C MET A 44 9.07 -7.63 -5.14
N ASP A 45 9.05 -6.45 -5.79
CA ASP A 45 10.17 -5.93 -6.58
C ASP A 45 11.25 -5.28 -5.69
N ARG A 46 10.84 -4.50 -4.68
CA ARG A 46 11.75 -3.65 -3.88
C ARG A 46 12.02 -4.21 -2.47
N GLY A 47 11.31 -5.26 -2.09
CA GLY A 47 11.40 -5.85 -0.76
C GLY A 47 10.81 -4.96 0.33
N ARG A 48 11.37 -5.10 1.54
CA ARG A 48 10.90 -4.41 2.74
C ARG A 48 11.37 -2.96 2.78
N GLN A 49 10.49 -2.05 2.41
CA GLN A 49 10.65 -0.60 2.53
C GLN A 49 9.44 -0.01 3.27
N GLU A 50 9.48 1.27 3.58
CA GLU A 50 8.29 2.00 4.01
C GLU A 50 7.53 2.49 2.79
N TYR A 51 6.28 2.04 2.65
CA TYR A 51 5.37 2.44 1.59
C TYR A 51 4.34 3.43 2.14
N ARG A 52 3.95 4.38 1.29
CA ARG A 52 2.90 5.37 1.56
C ARG A 52 1.76 5.11 0.61
N VAL A 53 0.62 4.72 1.15
CA VAL A 53 -0.61 4.45 0.40
C VAL A 53 -1.62 5.52 0.75
N CYS A 54 -2.17 6.20 -0.23
CA CYS A 54 -3.28 7.11 -0.05
C CYS A 54 -4.50 6.52 -0.75
N VAL A 55 -5.65 6.49 -0.08
CA VAL A 55 -6.95 6.16 -0.70
C VAL A 55 -7.94 7.23 -0.27
N ALA A 56 -8.54 7.93 -1.24
CA ALA A 56 -9.28 9.17 -1.03
C ALA A 56 -8.42 10.19 -0.25
N ASP A 57 -8.81 10.49 0.98
CA ASP A 57 -8.19 11.40 1.93
C ASP A 57 -7.41 10.67 3.04
N THR A 58 -7.43 9.33 3.06
CA THR A 58 -6.76 8.52 4.07
C THR A 58 -5.33 8.18 3.62
N LEU A 59 -4.32 8.70 4.33
CA LEU A 59 -2.92 8.34 4.15
C LEU A 59 -2.48 7.27 5.16
N ILE A 60 -1.92 6.18 4.66
CA ILE A 60 -1.49 5.00 5.43
C ILE A 60 -0.01 4.76 5.17
N GLY A 61 0.79 4.68 6.24
CA GLY A 61 2.16 4.18 6.19
C GLY A 61 2.18 2.66 6.39
N VAL A 62 2.84 1.93 5.49
CA VAL A 62 2.91 0.47 5.55
C VAL A 62 4.37 0.01 5.46
N VAL A 63 4.81 -0.77 6.42
CA VAL A 63 6.09 -1.48 6.37
C VAL A 63 5.77 -2.98 6.37
N PRO A 64 6.10 -3.72 5.30
CA PRO A 64 5.82 -5.15 5.26
C PRO A 64 6.47 -5.91 6.42
N GLY A 65 5.72 -6.88 6.94
CA GLY A 65 6.25 -7.88 7.86
C GLY A 65 7.24 -8.81 7.17
N LEU A 66 7.86 -9.68 7.97
CA LEU A 66 8.70 -10.77 7.47
C LEU A 66 8.07 -12.10 7.86
N THR A 67 8.25 -13.11 7.02
CA THR A 67 7.98 -14.51 7.34
C THR A 67 9.02 -15.04 8.34
N GLU A 68 8.79 -16.24 8.88
CA GLU A 68 9.77 -16.91 9.75
C GLU A 68 11.11 -17.19 9.05
N GLN A 69 11.08 -17.29 7.72
CA GLN A 69 12.26 -17.49 6.87
C GLN A 69 13.02 -16.18 6.60
N GLY A 70 12.47 -15.03 7.00
CA GLY A 70 13.04 -13.71 6.78
C GLY A 70 12.68 -13.08 5.43
N ASP A 71 11.77 -13.69 4.67
CA ASP A 71 11.23 -13.14 3.42
C ASP A 71 10.14 -12.12 3.69
N VAL A 72 9.81 -11.27 2.72
CA VAL A 72 8.68 -10.33 2.86
C VAL A 72 7.35 -11.10 2.92
N ASP A 73 6.54 -10.84 3.95
CA ASP A 73 5.20 -11.44 4.07
C ASP A 73 4.20 -10.73 3.15
N LEU A 74 4.19 -11.14 1.89
CA LEU A 74 3.29 -10.61 0.86
C LEU A 74 1.82 -10.98 1.09
N PHE A 75 1.56 -12.13 1.73
CA PHE A 75 0.22 -12.59 2.01
C PHE A 75 -0.44 -11.72 3.08
N GLY A 76 0.25 -11.52 4.22
CA GLY A 76 -0.21 -10.59 5.26
C GLY A 76 -0.33 -9.15 4.75
N LEU A 77 0.56 -8.74 3.84
CA LEU A 77 0.52 -7.42 3.21
C LEU A 77 -0.76 -7.20 2.39
N ALA A 78 -1.15 -8.18 1.56
CA ALA A 78 -2.35 -8.10 0.73
C ALA A 78 -3.65 -7.93 1.55
N GLU A 79 -3.69 -8.51 2.75
CA GLU A 79 -4.85 -8.39 3.66
C GLU A 79 -4.83 -7.10 4.51
N THR A 80 -3.69 -6.43 4.61
CA THR A 80 -3.50 -5.31 5.57
C THR A 80 -4.37 -4.10 5.24
N LEU A 81 -4.33 -3.62 4.00
CA LEU A 81 -5.09 -2.44 3.58
C LEU A 81 -6.61 -2.64 3.67
N PRO A 82 -7.19 -3.77 3.19
CA PRO A 82 -8.61 -4.06 3.38
C PRO A 82 -9.02 -4.05 4.86
N ARG A 83 -8.20 -4.60 5.76
CA ARG A 83 -8.53 -4.66 7.20
C ARG A 83 -8.52 -3.29 7.86
N ILE A 84 -7.49 -2.48 7.61
CA ILE A 84 -7.36 -1.15 8.21
C ILE A 84 -8.50 -0.24 7.75
N THR A 85 -8.78 -0.23 6.45
CA THR A 85 -9.78 0.66 5.85
C THR A 85 -11.23 0.22 6.13
N SER A 86 -11.46 -1.06 6.46
CA SER A 86 -12.78 -1.56 6.86
C SER A 86 -13.15 -1.22 8.31
N ASN A 87 -12.17 -0.87 9.15
CA ASN A 87 -12.35 -0.58 10.57
C ASN A 87 -12.72 0.89 10.85
N ASP A 88 -12.70 1.76 9.83
CA ASP A 88 -13.14 3.17 9.88
C ASP A 88 -14.68 3.34 9.83
N ARG A 89 -15.44 2.37 10.34
CA ARG A 89 -16.91 2.37 10.32
C ARG A 89 -17.53 2.71 11.66
#